data_AF-A0A1N7L135-F1
#
_entry.id   AF-A0A1N7L135-F1
#
_cell.length_a   1.000
_cell.length_b   1.000
_cell.length_c   1.000
_cell.angle_alpha   90.00
_cell.angle_beta   90.00
_cell.angle_gamma   90.00
#
_symmetry.space_group_name_H-M   'P 1'
#
loop_
_entity.id
_entity.type
_entity.pdbx_description
1 polymer ?
#
loop_
_entity_poly.entity_id
_entity_poly.type
_entity_poly.pdbx_seq_one_letter_code
_entity_poly.pdbx_strand_id
1 'polypeptide(L)'
;MRMWLIAASSILALLFPLSEQTGGSPAVKKVTAQKVQIPPATEIQQVYIIAGLAARWFAPNREADVVSEIATWLSRAQPVAFQVPQPETRIVTNANIGPAELVVRLSAGEEMTIQPAFYVSGAGHALSEVIHDVPGVISYRVGHQTLYFRDPELYQWLKSNEWESQFHTEDLRSPS
;
A
#
# COMPACT_ATOMS: atom_id res chain seq x y z
N MET A 1 -51.37 38.35 -45.71
CA MET A 1 -51.14 38.59 -44.26
C MET A 1 -51.37 37.27 -43.55
N ARG A 2 -50.37 36.42 -43.30
CA ARG A 2 -49.42 36.47 -42.17
C ARG A 2 -50.10 36.79 -40.82
N MET A 3 -50.45 35.76 -40.06
CA MET A 3 -50.11 35.52 -38.63
C MET A 3 -50.95 34.33 -38.10
N TRP A 4 -50.36 33.14 -37.93
CA TRP A 4 -49.90 32.50 -36.66
C TRP A 4 -50.99 32.33 -35.58
N LEU A 5 -51.29 31.09 -35.18
CA LEU A 5 -50.94 30.55 -33.85
C LEU A 5 -51.31 29.05 -33.67
N ILE A 6 -50.25 28.25 -33.46
CA ILE A 6 -50.04 27.26 -32.38
C ILE A 6 -51.09 26.14 -32.19
N ALA A 7 -50.75 24.96 -32.72
CA ALA A 7 -51.22 23.68 -32.18
C ALA A 7 -50.40 23.33 -30.92
N ALA A 8 -51.11 22.95 -29.86
CA ALA A 8 -50.54 22.46 -28.62
C ALA A 8 -49.93 21.07 -28.84
N SER A 9 -48.60 20.97 -28.73
CA SER A 9 -47.91 19.69 -28.56
C SER A 9 -47.81 19.38 -27.07
N SER A 10 -48.54 18.36 -26.64
CA SER A 10 -48.34 17.69 -25.36
C SER A 10 -46.95 17.05 -25.35
N ILE A 11 -46.00 17.66 -24.64
CA ILE A 11 -44.72 17.01 -24.33
C ILE A 11 -44.97 16.05 -23.17
N LEU A 12 -44.91 14.77 -23.49
CA LEU A 12 -44.81 13.68 -22.54
C LEU A 12 -43.55 13.92 -21.70
N ALA A 13 -43.72 14.18 -20.40
CA ALA A 13 -42.62 14.26 -19.45
C ALA A 13 -41.97 12.87 -19.35
N LEU A 14 -40.86 12.69 -20.06
CA LEU A 14 -39.93 11.61 -19.77
C LEU A 14 -39.32 11.90 -18.40
N LEU A 15 -39.82 11.17 -17.40
CA LEU A 15 -39.14 10.94 -16.13
C LEU A 15 -37.75 10.39 -16.45
N PHE A 16 -36.75 11.26 -16.48
CA PHE A 16 -35.38 10.84 -16.29
C PHE A 16 -35.27 10.40 -14.83
N PRO A 17 -34.91 9.14 -14.52
CA PRO A 17 -34.33 8.89 -13.22
C PRO A 17 -33.06 9.72 -13.16
N LEU A 18 -33.07 10.66 -12.22
CA LEU A 18 -31.90 11.36 -11.72
C LEU A 18 -30.95 10.25 -11.24
N SER A 19 -30.03 9.81 -12.09
CA SER A 19 -28.90 9.00 -11.64
C SER A 19 -28.10 9.89 -10.71
N GLU A 20 -28.36 9.77 -9.41
CA GLU A 20 -27.49 10.26 -8.37
C GLU A 20 -26.08 9.77 -8.67
N GLN A 21 -25.24 10.67 -9.18
CA GLN A 21 -23.80 10.60 -9.01
C GLN A 21 -23.53 10.78 -7.51
N THR A 22 -23.76 9.73 -6.72
CA THR A 22 -23.10 9.61 -5.43
C THR A 22 -21.65 9.28 -5.73
N GLY A 23 -20.79 10.27 -5.51
CA GLY A 23 -19.34 10.10 -5.45
C GLY A 23 -19.00 8.84 -4.67
N GLY A 24 -18.21 7.98 -5.32
CA GLY A 24 -17.85 6.67 -4.81
C GLY A 24 -17.05 6.79 -3.52
N SER A 25 -17.75 6.76 -2.39
CA SER A 25 -17.19 6.25 -1.15
C SER A 25 -16.72 4.82 -1.43
N PRO A 26 -15.50 4.41 -1.03
CA PRO A 26 -15.00 3.09 -1.34
C PRO A 26 -15.95 2.05 -0.74
N ALA A 27 -16.68 1.36 -1.62
CA ALA A 27 -17.55 0.27 -1.22
C ALA A 27 -16.68 -0.85 -0.65
N VAL A 28 -16.71 -1.00 0.67
CA VAL A 28 -16.11 -2.13 1.38
C VAL A 28 -16.91 -3.38 1.00
N LYS A 29 -16.51 -4.06 -0.07
CA LYS A 29 -16.95 -5.44 -0.29
C LYS A 29 -16.38 -6.26 0.88
N LYS A 30 -17.24 -7.01 1.58
CA LYS A 30 -16.83 -7.99 2.59
C LYS A 30 -15.95 -9.04 1.90
N VAL A 31 -14.65 -8.82 1.89
CA VAL A 31 -13.68 -9.86 1.59
C VAL A 31 -13.52 -10.65 2.88
N THR A 32 -13.79 -11.95 2.82
CA THR A 32 -13.47 -12.86 3.93
C THR A 32 -11.99 -12.70 4.24
N ALA A 33 -11.64 -12.36 5.48
CA ALA A 33 -10.25 -12.29 5.90
C ALA A 33 -9.57 -13.62 5.56
N GLN A 34 -8.72 -13.63 4.53
CA GLN A 34 -7.89 -14.80 4.26
C GLN A 34 -6.98 -14.97 5.47
N LYS A 35 -6.94 -16.19 6.02
CA LYS A 35 -6.04 -16.51 7.11
C LYS A 35 -4.62 -16.46 6.58
N VAL A 36 -3.99 -15.30 6.76
CA VAL A 36 -2.60 -15.01 6.43
C VAL A 36 -1.73 -15.98 7.21
N GLN A 37 -0.93 -16.77 6.51
CA GLN A 37 0.15 -17.52 7.15
C GLN A 37 1.35 -16.60 7.22
N ILE A 38 1.58 -16.02 8.41
CA ILE A 38 2.78 -15.26 8.70
C ILE A 38 3.84 -16.28 9.17
N PRO A 39 5.00 -16.38 8.51
CA PRO A 39 6.09 -17.24 8.92
C PRO A 39 6.53 -16.94 10.35
N PRO A 40 6.91 -17.96 11.13
CA PRO A 40 7.43 -17.74 12.47
C PRO A 40 8.76 -16.98 12.38
N ALA A 41 9.00 -16.11 13.37
CA ALA A 41 10.22 -15.31 13.44
C ALA A 41 11.52 -16.11 13.46
N THR A 42 11.47 -17.37 13.91
CA THR A 42 12.60 -18.30 13.91
C THR A 42 13.12 -18.61 12.51
N GLU A 43 12.33 -18.32 11.47
CA GLU A 43 12.73 -18.51 10.08
C GLU A 43 13.43 -17.28 9.48
N ILE A 44 13.46 -16.13 10.18
CA ILE A 44 14.10 -14.91 9.69
C ILE A 44 15.63 -15.06 9.76
N GLN A 45 16.30 -14.93 8.62
CA GLN A 45 17.75 -14.97 8.51
C GLN A 45 18.38 -13.60 8.29
N GLN A 46 17.78 -12.78 7.42
CA GLN A 46 18.30 -11.45 7.11
C GLN A 46 17.19 -10.43 7.02
N VAL A 47 17.51 -9.18 7.38
CA VAL A 47 16.60 -8.03 7.25
C VAL A 47 17.33 -6.82 6.67
N TYR A 48 16.64 -6.08 5.82
CA TYR A 48 17.14 -4.80 5.30
C TYR A 48 15.98 -3.89 4.90
N ILE A 49 16.26 -2.59 4.82
CA ILE A 49 15.31 -1.59 4.34
C ILE A 49 15.70 -1.17 2.93
N ILE A 50 14.71 -1.07 2.04
CA ILE A 50 14.81 -0.36 0.76
C ILE A 50 14.05 0.96 0.90
N ALA A 51 14.75 2.08 0.72
CA ALA A 51 14.12 3.40 0.84
C ALA A 51 14.68 4.45 -0.13
N GLY A 52 13.85 5.46 -0.39
CA GLY A 52 14.17 6.62 -1.21
C GLY A 52 14.12 6.36 -2.72
N LEU A 53 14.13 7.44 -3.50
CA LEU A 53 13.90 7.42 -4.97
C LEU A 53 14.87 6.52 -5.74
N ALA A 54 16.07 6.29 -5.20
CA ALA A 54 17.10 5.44 -5.81
C ALA A 54 17.07 3.98 -5.30
N ALA A 55 16.07 3.59 -4.51
CA ALA A 55 15.96 2.27 -3.89
C ALA A 55 17.26 1.87 -3.15
N ARG A 56 17.72 2.73 -2.25
CA ARG A 56 18.95 2.49 -1.47
C ARG A 56 18.70 1.37 -0.47
N TRP A 57 19.75 0.59 -0.24
CA TRP A 57 19.76 -0.55 0.67
C TRP A 57 20.35 -0.10 2.00
N PHE A 58 19.68 -0.47 3.08
CA PHE A 58 20.10 -0.17 4.44
C PHE A 58 20.12 -1.46 5.24
N ALA A 59 21.27 -1.76 5.83
CA ALA A 59 21.47 -2.91 6.70
C ALA A 59 21.31 -2.48 8.18
N PRO A 60 20.79 -3.38 9.03
CA PRO A 60 20.65 -3.10 10.45
C PRO A 60 22.03 -2.95 11.11
N ASN A 61 22.16 -2.01 12.04
CA ASN A 61 23.34 -1.88 12.89
C ASN A 61 23.50 -3.10 13.81
N ARG A 62 22.36 -3.73 14.18
CA ARG A 62 22.27 -4.93 15.01
C ARG A 62 21.11 -5.80 14.53
N GLU A 63 21.43 -6.77 13.69
CA GLU A 63 20.43 -7.62 13.03
C GLU A 63 19.52 -8.35 14.03
N ALA A 64 20.08 -8.94 15.09
CA ALA A 64 19.31 -9.67 16.08
C ALA A 64 18.25 -8.80 16.79
N ASP A 65 18.57 -7.53 17.08
CA ASP A 65 17.65 -6.61 17.76
C ASP A 65 16.46 -6.28 16.84
N VAL A 66 16.75 -5.96 15.58
CA VAL A 66 15.72 -5.65 14.56
C VAL A 66 14.86 -6.88 14.26
N VAL A 67 15.47 -8.07 14.13
CA VAL A 67 14.72 -9.33 13.95
C VAL A 67 13.77 -9.60 15.12
N SER A 68 14.21 -9.33 16.36
CA SER A 68 13.37 -9.49 17.56
C SER A 68 12.19 -8.51 17.59
N GLU A 69 12.39 -7.25 17.17
CA GLU A 69 11.32 -6.26 17.04
C GLU A 69 10.31 -6.67 15.96
N ILE A 70 10.79 -7.06 14.78
CA ILE A 70 9.95 -7.56 13.68
C ILE A 70 9.16 -8.80 14.10
N ALA A 71 9.81 -9.74 14.79
CA ALA A 71 9.17 -10.93 15.35
C ALA A 71 7.98 -10.56 16.26
N THR A 72 8.20 -9.57 17.12
CA THR A 72 7.19 -9.08 18.06
C THR A 72 6.00 -8.49 17.31
N TRP A 73 6.24 -7.64 16.31
CA TRP A 73 5.18 -7.05 15.47
C TRP A 73 4.40 -8.11 14.68
N LEU A 74 5.09 -9.06 14.07
CA LEU A 74 4.46 -10.14 13.30
C LEU A 74 3.62 -11.07 14.19
N SER A 75 4.04 -11.30 15.44
CA SER A 75 3.30 -12.15 16.38
C SER A 75 1.94 -11.58 16.81
N ARG A 76 1.79 -10.25 16.77
CA ARG A 76 0.56 -9.53 17.15
C ARG A 76 -0.22 -8.98 15.95
N ALA A 77 0.26 -9.24 14.73
CA ALA A 77 -0.36 -8.76 13.51
C ALA A 77 -1.80 -9.23 13.39
N GLN A 78 -2.73 -8.29 13.20
CA GLN A 78 -4.14 -8.58 13.01
C GLN A 78 -4.48 -8.48 11.52
N PRO A 79 -4.75 -9.60 10.82
CA PRO A 79 -5.13 -9.58 9.42
C PRO A 79 -6.38 -8.73 9.19
N VAL A 80 -6.37 -7.94 8.13
CA VAL A 80 -7.52 -7.13 7.73
C VAL A 80 -7.91 -7.42 6.29
N ALA A 81 -9.21 -7.39 6.03
CA ALA A 81 -9.73 -7.29 4.69
C ALA A 81 -9.55 -5.85 4.22
N PHE A 82 -8.55 -5.62 3.37
CA PHE A 82 -8.36 -4.35 2.70
C PHE A 82 -8.35 -4.58 1.19
N GLN A 83 -9.06 -3.73 0.47
CA GLN A 83 -9.02 -3.70 -0.99
C GLN A 83 -8.41 -2.37 -1.39
N VAL A 84 -7.23 -2.45 -2.01
CA VAL A 84 -6.62 -1.28 -2.64
C VAL A 84 -7.57 -0.75 -3.71
N PRO A 85 -7.96 0.53 -3.69
CA PRO A 85 -8.74 1.13 -4.76
C PRO A 85 -8.03 0.91 -6.09
N GLN A 86 -8.74 0.41 -7.10
CA GLN A 86 -8.17 0.30 -8.44
C GLN A 86 -8.00 1.71 -9.01
N PRO A 87 -6.78 2.10 -9.42
CA PRO A 87 -6.60 3.39 -10.04
C PRO A 87 -7.26 3.42 -11.41
N GLU A 88 -7.93 4.53 -11.73
CA GLU A 88 -8.58 4.73 -13.04
C GLU A 88 -7.56 4.75 -14.19
N THR A 89 -6.34 5.17 -13.91
CA THR A 89 -5.21 5.14 -14.85
C THR A 89 -4.02 4.42 -14.21
N ARG A 90 -3.41 3.47 -14.93
CA ARG A 90 -2.20 2.81 -14.47
C ARG A 90 -1.02 3.78 -14.59
N ILE A 91 -0.48 4.20 -13.44
CA ILE A 91 0.76 4.97 -13.36
C ILE A 91 1.91 3.98 -13.28
N VAL A 92 2.85 4.07 -14.23
CA VAL A 92 4.09 3.29 -14.20
C VAL A 92 5.22 4.24 -13.82
N THR A 93 5.91 3.93 -12.74
CA THR A 93 7.10 4.64 -12.29
C THR A 93 8.27 3.65 -12.20
N ASN A 94 9.46 4.10 -12.59
CA ASN A 94 10.71 3.35 -12.42
C ASN A 94 11.44 3.73 -11.12
N ALA A 95 10.83 4.55 -10.26
CA ALA A 95 11.38 4.98 -8.98
C ALA A 95 10.66 4.31 -7.82
N ASN A 96 11.39 4.05 -6.72
CA ASN A 96 10.76 3.71 -5.45
C ASN A 96 10.17 4.98 -4.83
N ILE A 97 8.89 5.21 -5.13
CA ILE A 97 8.14 6.39 -4.67
C ILE A 97 7.34 6.10 -3.39
N GLY A 98 7.32 4.84 -2.95
CA GLY A 98 6.58 4.44 -1.76
C GLY A 98 7.30 4.79 -0.46
N PRO A 99 6.63 4.58 0.68
CA PRO A 99 7.28 4.52 1.99
C PRO A 99 8.40 3.46 2.03
N ALA A 100 9.20 3.45 3.09
CA ALA A 100 10.24 2.44 3.27
C ALA A 100 9.67 1.01 3.21
N GLU A 101 10.37 0.15 2.47
CA GLU A 101 10.05 -1.28 2.33
C GLU A 101 11.03 -2.08 3.18
N LEU A 102 10.53 -2.76 4.20
CA LEU A 102 11.28 -3.74 4.97
C LEU A 102 11.26 -5.06 4.22
N VAL A 103 12.44 -5.56 3.88
CA VAL A 103 12.64 -6.86 3.26
C VAL A 103 13.20 -7.82 4.31
N VAL A 104 12.59 -9.01 4.38
CA VAL A 104 13.01 -10.06 5.29
C VAL A 104 13.24 -11.33 4.50
N ARG A 105 14.44 -11.88 4.59
CA ARG A 105 14.81 -13.16 3.98
C ARG A 105 14.59 -14.28 4.98
N LEU A 106 13.82 -15.27 4.55
CA LEU A 106 13.54 -16.46 5.32
C LEU A 106 14.58 -17.55 5.04
N SER A 107 14.67 -18.51 5.94
CA SER A 107 15.63 -19.62 5.86
C SER A 107 15.47 -20.54 4.65
N ALA A 108 14.26 -20.57 4.08
CA ALA A 108 13.96 -21.28 2.84
C ALA A 108 14.41 -20.53 1.57
N GLY A 109 15.02 -19.35 1.70
CA GLY A 109 15.40 -18.48 0.58
C GLY A 109 14.25 -17.66 0.01
N GLU A 110 13.06 -17.76 0.61
CA GLU A 110 11.91 -16.90 0.29
C GLU A 110 12.10 -15.50 0.89
N GLU A 111 11.70 -14.48 0.13
CA GLU A 111 11.69 -13.10 0.61
C GLU A 111 10.26 -12.67 0.90
N MET A 112 10.07 -12.01 2.04
CA MET A 112 8.86 -11.30 2.37
C MET A 112 9.12 -9.79 2.40
N THR A 113 8.18 -9.01 1.91
CA THR A 113 8.27 -7.55 1.95
C THR A 113 7.11 -6.93 2.72
N ILE A 114 7.44 -5.95 3.55
CA ILE A 114 6.57 -5.34 4.54
C ILE A 114 6.67 -3.83 4.37
N GLN A 115 5.56 -3.16 4.08
CA GLN A 115 5.55 -1.72 3.89
C GLN A 115 4.19 -1.12 4.29
N PRO A 116 4.12 0.16 4.68
CA PRO A 116 2.85 0.87 4.77
C PRO A 116 2.09 0.74 3.45
N ALA A 117 0.82 0.36 3.53
CA ALA A 117 -0.01 0.22 2.34
C ALA A 117 -0.27 1.60 1.75
N PHE A 118 -0.05 1.72 0.44
CA PHE A 118 -0.35 2.91 -0.32
C PHE A 118 -0.87 2.51 -1.70
N TYR A 119 -1.48 3.45 -2.40
CA TYR A 119 -1.85 3.30 -3.79
C TYR A 119 -1.53 4.57 -4.56
N VAL A 120 -1.41 4.44 -5.88
CA VAL A 120 -1.09 5.56 -6.75
C VAL A 120 -2.28 5.82 -7.67
N SER A 121 -2.86 7.02 -7.64
CA SER A 121 -3.95 7.43 -8.52
C SER A 121 -3.83 8.91 -8.89
N GLY A 122 -4.23 9.26 -10.12
CA GLY A 122 -4.08 10.61 -10.69
C GLY A 122 -2.98 10.69 -11.74
N ALA A 123 -3.32 11.11 -12.96
CA ALA A 123 -2.36 11.23 -14.07
C ALA A 123 -1.97 12.70 -14.29
N GLY A 124 -0.69 12.97 -14.54
CA GLY A 124 -0.21 14.32 -14.86
C GLY A 124 0.01 15.27 -13.66
N HIS A 125 -0.10 14.76 -12.44
CA HIS A 125 0.11 15.49 -11.19
C HIS A 125 1.49 15.20 -10.58
N ALA A 126 1.93 16.04 -9.62
CA ALA A 126 3.15 15.80 -8.86
C ALA A 126 3.06 14.47 -8.07
N LEU A 127 4.20 13.83 -7.79
CA LEU A 127 4.23 12.54 -7.08
C LEU A 127 3.51 12.58 -5.72
N SER A 128 3.62 13.68 -4.99
CA SER A 128 2.95 13.89 -3.71
C SER A 128 1.43 13.98 -3.81
N GLU A 129 0.89 14.30 -4.99
CA GLU A 129 -0.57 14.42 -5.22
C GLU A 129 -1.19 13.09 -5.68
N VAL A 130 -0.35 12.14 -6.12
CA VAL A 130 -0.81 10.87 -6.69
C VAL A 130 -0.60 9.68 -5.78
N ILE A 131 0.20 9.82 -4.72
CA ILE A 131 0.44 8.77 -3.73
C ILE A 131 -0.54 8.96 -2.57
N HIS A 132 -1.33 7.92 -2.31
CA HIS A 132 -2.34 7.91 -1.27
C HIS A 132 -2.00 6.83 -0.25
N ASP A 133 -1.63 7.25 0.95
CA ASP A 133 -1.40 6.34 2.07
C ASP A 133 -2.71 5.73 2.58
N VAL A 134 -2.65 4.50 3.08
CA VAL A 134 -3.75 3.83 3.76
C VAL A 134 -3.43 3.80 5.26
N PRO A 135 -4.03 4.70 6.07
CA PRO A 135 -3.62 4.90 7.46
C PRO A 135 -3.66 3.62 8.30
N GLY A 136 -2.53 3.29 8.93
CA GLY A 136 -2.39 2.17 9.87
C GLY A 136 -2.46 0.79 9.23
N VAL A 137 -2.47 0.67 7.90
CA VAL A 137 -2.49 -0.61 7.19
C VAL A 137 -1.10 -0.92 6.66
N ILE A 138 -0.64 -2.13 6.92
CA ILE A 138 0.60 -2.69 6.38
C ILE A 138 0.27 -3.65 5.25
N SER A 139 0.99 -3.52 4.14
CA SER A 139 1.06 -4.51 3.07
C SER A 139 2.17 -5.52 3.40
N TYR A 140 1.80 -6.79 3.32
CA TYR A 140 2.68 -7.95 3.51
C TYR A 140 2.69 -8.77 2.24
N ARG A 141 3.85 -8.92 1.61
CA ARG A 141 3.99 -9.65 0.35
C ARG A 141 4.92 -10.83 0.53
N VAL A 142 4.47 -12.01 0.13
CA VAL A 142 5.24 -13.25 0.07
C VAL A 142 4.96 -13.91 -1.27
N GLY A 143 6.01 -14.10 -2.08
CA GLY A 143 5.87 -14.51 -3.48
C GLY A 143 4.91 -13.59 -4.25
N HIS A 144 3.83 -14.17 -4.79
CA HIS A 144 2.80 -13.44 -5.55
C HIS A 144 1.58 -13.02 -4.73
N GLN A 145 1.57 -13.31 -3.43
CA GLN A 145 0.44 -13.00 -2.56
C GLN A 145 0.71 -11.70 -1.81
N THR A 146 -0.30 -10.83 -1.77
CA THR A 146 -0.30 -9.63 -0.93
C THR A 146 -1.44 -9.73 0.07
N LEU A 147 -1.08 -9.55 1.33
CA LEU A 147 -1.95 -9.64 2.49
C LEU A 147 -1.85 -8.32 3.25
N TYR A 148 -2.89 -8.00 4.02
CA TYR A 148 -2.92 -6.75 4.77
C TYR A 148 -3.15 -7.04 6.25
N PHE A 149 -2.45 -6.30 7.10
CA PHE A 149 -2.65 -6.37 8.55
C PHE A 149 -2.52 -4.98 9.16
N ARG A 150 -2.90 -4.85 10.42
CA ARG A 150 -2.69 -3.63 11.21
C ARG A 150 -1.66 -3.88 12.30
N ASP A 151 -0.67 -3.00 12.35
CA ASP A 151 0.27 -2.86 13.45
C ASP A 151 0.67 -1.37 13.52
N PRO A 152 0.18 -0.60 14.50
CA PRO A 152 0.44 0.84 14.56
C PRO A 152 1.91 1.19 14.73
N GLU A 153 2.68 0.40 15.49
CA GLU A 153 4.09 0.72 15.75
C GLU A 153 4.93 0.44 14.49
N LEU A 154 4.75 -0.71 13.86
CA LEU A 154 5.43 -1.02 12.60
C LEU A 154 5.06 -0.04 11.48
N TYR A 155 3.78 0.36 11.41
CA TYR A 155 3.34 1.38 10.45
C TYR A 155 4.07 2.70 10.69
N GLN A 156 4.09 3.18 11.93
CA GLN A 156 4.75 4.42 12.29
C GLN A 156 6.26 4.35 12.05
N TRP A 157 6.88 3.24 12.45
CA TRP A 157 8.32 2.99 12.31
C TRP A 157 8.77 3.08 10.84
N LEU A 158 8.03 2.45 9.92
CA LEU A 158 8.30 2.51 8.48
C LEU A 158 7.92 3.85 7.84
N LYS A 159 6.78 4.44 8.23
CA LYS A 159 6.24 5.64 7.59
C LYS A 159 6.97 6.92 7.99
N SER A 160 7.47 6.99 9.22
CA SER A 160 8.15 8.17 9.78
C SER A 160 9.67 8.05 9.81
N ASN A 161 10.23 7.04 9.15
CA ASN A 161 11.67 6.81 9.06
C ASN A 161 12.36 6.62 10.43
N GLU A 162 11.65 6.16 11.46
CA GLU A 162 12.23 5.92 12.79
C GLU A 162 13.32 4.83 12.74
N TRP A 163 13.21 3.94 11.74
CA TRP A 163 14.20 2.92 11.39
C TRP A 163 15.59 3.49 11.07
N GLU A 164 15.73 4.74 10.59
CA GLU A 164 17.03 5.27 10.15
C GLU A 164 18.10 5.23 11.26
N SER A 165 17.69 5.36 12.53
CA SER A 165 18.59 5.30 13.67
C SER A 165 19.17 3.89 13.95
N GLN A 166 18.47 2.84 13.52
CA GLN A 166 18.83 1.43 13.72
C GLN A 166 19.58 0.85 12.51
N PHE A 167 19.75 1.61 11.44
CA PHE A 167 20.30 1.14 10.17
C PHE A 167 21.46 2.01 9.69
N HIS A 168 22.26 1.47 8.78
CA HIS A 168 23.27 2.21 8.04
C HIS A 168 23.13 1.91 6.55
N THR A 169 23.52 2.86 5.71
CA THR A 169 23.55 2.63 4.25
C THR A 169 24.62 1.61 3.94
N GLU A 170 24.24 0.56 3.23
CA GLU A 170 25.20 -0.42 2.71
C GLU A 170 25.59 0.01 1.29
N ASP A 171 26.88 0.21 1.07
CA ASP A 171 27.39 0.51 -0.27
C ASP A 171 27.56 -0.83 -1.01
N LEU A 172 26.87 -1.00 -2.15
CA LEU A 172 26.80 -2.25 -2.95
C LEU A 172 28.15 -2.73 -3.51
N ARG A 173 29.28 -2.19 -3.04
CA ARG A 173 30.64 -2.50 -3.50
C ARG A 173 31.46 -3.34 -2.51
N SER A 174 30.94 -3.64 -1.33
CA SER A 174 31.67 -4.42 -0.33
C SER A 174 30.79 -5.52 0.24
N PRO A 175 30.76 -6.72 -0.38
CA PRO A 175 30.17 -7.88 0.28
C PRO A 175 31.02 -8.24 1.51
N SER A 176 30.35 -8.37 2.66
CA SER A 176 30.92 -8.92 3.90
C SER A 176 31.04 -10.44 3.81
#